data_AF-A0A3P9PDN3-F1
#
_entry.id   AF-A0A3P9PDN3-F1
#
_cell.length_a   1.000
_cell.length_b   1.000
_cell.length_c   1.000
_cell.angle_alpha   90.00
_cell.angle_beta   90.00
_cell.angle_gamma   90.00
#
_symmetry.space_group_name_H-M   'P 1'
#
loop_
_entity.id
_entity.type
_entity.pdbx_description
1 polymer ?
#
loop_
_entity_poly.entity_id
_entity_poly.type
_entity_poly.pdbx_seq_one_letter_code
_entity_poly.pdbx_strand_id
1 'polypeptide(L)'
;IDPLSDLKYKEVKRAGLNEMVEYVTHNSDVLTESVYPEAVVMFSINVFRTLPPSSNPTGAEFDPEEDEPTLEAAWPHLQLVYEFFLRFLESPDFQPNVAKKYIDQKFVLSVRHHLVKSLSVYHPQVSVWFCRFCWFCWL
;
A
#
# COMPACT_ATOMS: atom_id res chain seq x y z
N ILE A 1 -20.38 17.95 -8.20
CA ILE A 1 -19.96 16.53 -8.05
C ILE A 1 -21.03 15.86 -7.22
N ASP A 2 -21.72 14.88 -7.80
CA ASP A 2 -22.80 14.16 -7.14
C ASP A 2 -22.18 13.16 -6.15
N PRO A 3 -22.42 13.29 -4.83
CA PRO A 3 -21.82 12.41 -3.82
C PRO A 3 -22.18 10.92 -4.02
N LEU A 4 -23.27 10.60 -4.73
CA LEU A 4 -23.63 9.22 -5.09
C LEU A 4 -22.74 8.66 -6.21
N SER A 5 -22.28 9.52 -7.13
CA SER A 5 -21.37 9.12 -8.20
C SER A 5 -20.01 8.68 -7.65
N ASP A 6 -19.50 9.38 -6.62
CA ASP A 6 -18.24 9.03 -5.95
C ASP A 6 -18.30 7.66 -5.27
N LEU A 7 -19.44 7.30 -4.65
CA LEU A 7 -19.62 5.98 -4.04
C LEU A 7 -19.54 4.86 -5.07
N LYS A 8 -20.15 5.06 -6.25
CA LYS A 8 -20.08 4.10 -7.36
C LYS A 8 -18.65 3.92 -7.86
N TYR A 9 -17.91 5.00 -8.08
CA TYR A 9 -16.52 4.91 -8.56
C TYR A 9 -15.58 4.28 -7.52
N LYS A 10 -15.81 4.56 -6.23
CA LYS A 10 -15.08 3.90 -5.13
C LYS A 10 -15.31 2.41 -5.10
N GLU A 11 -16.53 1.95 -5.34
CA GLU A 11 -16.83 0.51 -5.37
C GLU A 11 -16.23 -0.17 -6.60
N VAL A 12 -16.28 0.46 -7.78
CA VAL A 12 -15.60 -0.04 -8.98
C VAL A 12 -14.09 -0.19 -8.75
N LYS A 13 -13.46 0.81 -8.12
CA LYS A 13 -12.03 0.73 -7.76
C LYS A 13 -11.76 -0.42 -6.80
N ARG A 14 -12.60 -0.60 -5.78
CA ARG A 14 -12.47 -1.69 -4.80
C ARG A 14 -12.57 -3.06 -5.48
N ALA A 15 -13.58 -3.25 -6.31
CA ALA A 15 -13.78 -4.50 -7.05
C ALA A 15 -12.59 -4.82 -7.96
N GLY A 16 -12.11 -3.85 -8.74
CA GLY A 16 -10.97 -4.04 -9.63
C GLY A 16 -9.65 -4.33 -8.89
N LEU A 17 -9.40 -3.65 -7.77
CA LEU A 17 -8.24 -3.95 -6.92
C LEU A 17 -8.31 -5.37 -6.34
N ASN A 18 -9.49 -5.78 -5.87
CA ASN A 18 -9.69 -7.12 -5.33
C ASN A 18 -9.49 -8.21 -6.39
N GLU A 19 -10.01 -8.00 -7.60
CA GLU A 19 -9.81 -8.90 -8.73
C GLU A 19 -8.32 -9.04 -9.09
N MET A 20 -7.56 -7.94 -9.09
CA MET A 20 -6.11 -8.00 -9.33
C MET A 20 -5.36 -8.79 -8.24
N VAL A 21 -5.74 -8.64 -6.97
CA VAL A 21 -5.18 -9.43 -5.86
C VAL A 21 -5.45 -10.91 -6.07
N GLU A 22 -6.70 -11.27 -6.36
CA GLU A 22 -7.11 -12.65 -6.60
C GLU A 22 -6.37 -13.23 -7.82
N TYR A 23 -6.23 -12.44 -8.89
CA TYR A 23 -5.57 -12.85 -10.12
C TYR A 23 -4.09 -13.18 -9.90
N VAL A 24 -3.32 -12.30 -9.24
CA VAL A 24 -1.90 -12.55 -8.94
C VAL A 24 -1.70 -13.68 -7.93
N THR A 25 -2.69 -13.93 -7.07
CA THR A 25 -2.60 -14.98 -6.03
C THR A 25 -2.87 -16.38 -6.59
N HIS A 26 -3.82 -16.53 -7.52
CA HIS A 26 -4.31 -17.84 -7.97
C HIS A 26 -3.80 -18.28 -9.35
N ASN A 27 -3.16 -17.38 -10.11
CA ASN A 27 -2.63 -17.69 -11.43
C ASN A 27 -1.11 -17.67 -11.39
N SER A 28 -0.49 -18.67 -12.05
CA SER A 28 0.96 -18.73 -12.26
C SER A 28 1.35 -18.10 -13.60
N ASP A 29 2.61 -17.70 -13.73
CA ASP A 29 3.23 -17.11 -14.94
C ASP A 29 2.60 -15.78 -15.39
N VAL A 30 1.87 -15.10 -14.50
CA VAL A 30 1.22 -13.81 -14.81
C VAL A 30 2.17 -12.61 -14.74
N LEU A 31 3.30 -12.74 -14.06
CA LEU A 31 4.27 -11.66 -13.83
C LEU A 31 5.25 -11.51 -15.00
N THR A 32 4.74 -11.03 -16.14
CA THR A 32 5.57 -10.69 -17.30
C THR A 32 6.41 -9.42 -17.05
N GLU A 33 7.50 -9.22 -17.80
CA GLU A 33 8.37 -8.03 -17.63
C GLU A 33 7.61 -6.69 -17.77
N SER A 34 6.55 -6.67 -18.57
CA SER A 34 5.69 -5.49 -18.76
C SER A 34 4.83 -5.13 -17.55
N VAL A 35 4.56 -6.09 -16.66
CA VAL A 35 3.71 -5.90 -15.47
C VAL A 35 4.47 -5.18 -14.35
N TYR A 36 5.78 -5.38 -14.23
CA TYR A 36 6.61 -4.77 -13.17
C TYR A 36 6.51 -3.24 -13.10
N PRO A 37 6.74 -2.47 -14.19
CA PRO A 37 6.61 -1.02 -14.13
C PRO A 37 5.20 -0.57 -13.76
N GLU A 38 4.16 -1.21 -14.32
CA GLU A 38 2.77 -0.87 -14.06
C GLU A 38 2.36 -1.13 -12.60
N ALA A 39 2.82 -2.26 -12.03
CA ALA A 39 2.58 -2.60 -10.63
C ALA A 39 3.23 -1.57 -9.68
N VAL A 40 4.49 -1.19 -9.96
CA VAL A 40 5.23 -0.19 -9.16
C VAL A 40 4.59 1.20 -9.27
N VAL A 41 4.17 1.61 -10.47
CA VAL A 41 3.49 2.90 -10.70
C VAL A 41 2.13 2.93 -10.01
N MET A 42 1.33 1.87 -10.14
CA MET A 42 0.02 1.75 -9.49
C MET A 42 0.16 1.85 -7.97
N PHE A 43 1.11 1.13 -7.39
CA PHE A 43 1.41 1.21 -5.96
C PHE A 43 1.83 2.63 -5.56
N SER A 44 2.77 3.24 -6.29
CA SER A 44 3.30 4.58 -6.02
C SER A 44 2.22 5.65 -5.99
N ILE A 45 1.33 5.66 -6.99
CA ILE A 45 0.27 6.67 -7.13
C ILE A 45 -0.75 6.56 -5.97
N ASN A 46 -1.03 5.35 -5.51
CA ASN A 46 -2.01 5.13 -4.44
C ASN A 46 -1.42 5.37 -3.04
N VAL A 47 -0.15 5.01 -2.83
CA VAL A 47 0.53 5.01 -1.53
C VAL A 47 1.27 6.32 -1.27
N PHE A 48 2.03 6.87 -2.22
CA PHE A 48 2.82 8.09 -2.03
C PHE A 48 1.99 9.37 -2.14
N ARG A 49 0.81 9.38 -1.54
CA ARG A 49 0.03 10.61 -1.35
C ARG A 49 0.54 11.38 -0.14
N THR A 50 0.43 12.70 -0.20
CA THR A 50 0.66 13.55 0.97
C THR A 50 -0.39 13.19 2.01
N LEU A 51 0.05 12.59 3.11
CA LEU A 51 -0.83 12.36 4.25
C LEU A 51 -1.31 13.72 4.78
N PRO A 52 -2.58 13.84 5.20
CA PRO A 52 -3.03 15.04 5.88
C PRO A 52 -2.10 15.32 7.08
N PRO A 53 -1.85 16.61 7.41
CA PRO A 53 -1.03 16.95 8.57
C PRO A 53 -1.60 16.24 9.80
N SER A 54 -0.71 15.74 10.67
CA SER A 54 -1.12 15.06 11.89
C SER A 54 -2.06 15.96 12.68
N SER A 55 -3.16 15.38 13.16
CA SER A 55 -4.14 16.04 14.03
C SER A 55 -3.49 16.58 15.31
N ASN A 56 -2.30 16.08 15.66
CA ASN A 56 -1.48 16.51 16.79
C ASN A 56 -0.38 17.49 16.31
N PRO A 57 -0.56 18.82 16.48
CA PRO A 57 0.34 19.85 15.97
C PRO A 57 1.61 20.06 16.80
N THR A 58 1.76 19.37 17.95
CA THR A 58 2.66 19.83 19.03
C THR A 58 3.92 19.00 19.25
N GLY A 59 4.15 17.89 18.53
CA GLY A 59 5.31 17.03 18.79
C GLY A 59 5.33 16.46 20.22
N ALA A 60 4.19 16.46 20.91
CA ALA A 60 3.98 15.74 22.14
C ALA A 60 4.00 14.24 21.82
N GLU A 61 4.57 13.45 22.73
CA GLU A 61 4.58 11.99 22.63
C GLU A 61 3.15 11.50 22.38
N PHE A 62 2.98 10.69 21.35
CA PHE A 62 1.73 10.03 20.98
C PHE A 62 1.20 9.26 22.19
N ASP A 63 -0.02 9.57 22.63
CA ASP A 63 -0.68 8.87 23.73
C ASP A 63 -1.62 7.79 23.17
N PRO A 64 -1.25 6.50 23.26
CA PRO A 64 -2.07 5.41 22.74
C PRO A 64 -3.42 5.22 23.45
N GLU A 65 -3.66 5.86 24.60
CA GLU A 65 -4.95 5.82 25.31
C GLU A 65 -5.90 6.97 24.91
N GLU A 66 -5.36 8.15 24.54
CA GLU A 66 -6.18 9.34 24.22
C GLU A 66 -6.31 9.66 22.71
N ASP A 67 -5.31 9.32 21.89
CA ASP A 67 -5.36 9.63 20.45
C ASP A 67 -6.28 8.65 19.70
N GLU A 68 -7.51 9.09 19.38
CA GLU A 68 -8.45 8.32 18.55
C GLU A 68 -7.79 7.95 17.20
N PRO A 69 -7.83 6.67 16.78
CA PRO A 69 -7.26 6.26 15.50
C PRO A 69 -7.97 7.02 14.37
N THR A 70 -7.22 7.84 13.65
CA THR A 70 -7.77 8.57 12.50
C THR A 70 -8.09 7.57 11.39
N LEU A 71 -9.38 7.21 11.26
CA LEU A 71 -9.89 6.33 10.22
C LEU A 71 -9.81 7.03 8.87
N GLU A 72 -8.77 6.73 8.10
CA GLU A 72 -8.72 7.19 6.70
C GLU A 72 -9.79 6.51 5.88
N ALA A 73 -10.72 7.31 5.34
CA ALA A 73 -11.81 6.82 4.51
C ALA A 73 -11.36 6.07 3.24
N ALA A 74 -10.11 6.24 2.82
CA ALA A 74 -9.48 5.54 1.70
C ALA A 74 -8.77 4.23 2.12
N TRP A 75 -8.76 3.88 3.40
CA TRP A 75 -8.12 2.66 3.90
C TRP A 75 -8.60 1.37 3.21
N PRO A 76 -9.91 1.15 2.97
CA PRO A 76 -10.38 -0.06 2.29
C PRO A 76 -9.75 -0.26 0.89
N HIS A 77 -9.43 0.83 0.19
CA HIS A 77 -8.72 0.76 -1.09
C HIS A 77 -7.21 0.58 -0.91
N LEU A 78 -6.62 1.29 0.07
CA LEU A 78 -5.20 1.17 0.38
C LEU A 78 -4.83 -0.25 0.80
N GLN A 79 -5.64 -0.89 1.64
CA GLN A 79 -5.42 -2.26 2.09
C GLN A 79 -5.26 -3.20 0.89
N LEU A 80 -6.10 -3.07 -0.14
CA LEU A 80 -6.02 -3.87 -1.36
C LEU A 80 -4.79 -3.53 -2.21
N VAL A 81 -4.42 -2.25 -2.31
CA VAL A 81 -3.19 -1.83 -3.02
C VAL A 81 -1.95 -2.40 -2.37
N TYR A 82 -1.88 -2.32 -1.03
CA TYR A 82 -0.84 -2.95 -0.27
C TYR A 82 -0.86 -4.45 -0.56
N GLU A 83 -1.99 -5.11 -0.36
CA GLU A 83 -2.15 -6.57 -0.52
C GLU A 83 -1.72 -7.08 -1.87
N PHE A 84 -2.13 -6.39 -2.93
CA PHE A 84 -1.67 -6.65 -4.27
C PHE A 84 -0.14 -6.64 -4.36
N PHE A 85 0.50 -5.58 -3.85
CA PHE A 85 1.94 -5.42 -3.95
C PHE A 85 2.71 -6.48 -3.17
N LEU A 86 2.21 -6.93 -2.03
CA LEU A 86 2.86 -8.01 -1.29
C LEU A 86 2.63 -9.38 -1.92
N ARG A 87 1.45 -9.66 -2.48
CA ARG A 87 1.26 -10.88 -3.29
C ARG A 87 2.17 -10.89 -4.52
N PHE A 88 2.33 -9.73 -5.16
CA PHE A 88 3.26 -9.55 -6.26
C PHE A 88 4.71 -9.86 -5.87
N LEU A 89 5.15 -9.40 -4.68
CA LEU A 89 6.49 -9.68 -4.15
C LEU A 89 6.66 -11.13 -3.66
N GLU A 90 5.66 -11.70 -3.00
CA GLU A 90 5.64 -13.09 -2.49
C GLU A 90 5.40 -14.14 -3.59
N SER A 91 5.09 -13.71 -4.81
CA SER A 91 4.79 -14.62 -5.92
C SER A 91 6.02 -15.47 -6.27
N PRO A 92 5.86 -16.79 -6.48
CA PRO A 92 6.97 -17.66 -6.89
C PRO A 92 7.54 -17.28 -8.27
N ASP A 93 6.77 -16.57 -9.09
CA ASP A 93 7.15 -16.13 -10.44
C ASP A 93 7.87 -14.77 -10.42
N PHE A 94 8.06 -14.18 -9.24
CA PHE A 94 8.72 -12.90 -9.08
C PHE A 94 10.21 -13.00 -9.45
N GLN A 95 10.67 -12.09 -10.31
CA GLN A 95 12.04 -12.05 -10.82
C GLN A 95 12.78 -10.82 -10.28
N PRO A 96 13.64 -10.98 -9.25
CA PRO A 96 14.36 -9.85 -8.64
C PRO A 96 15.23 -9.06 -9.62
N ASN A 97 15.78 -9.75 -10.63
CA ASN A 97 16.62 -9.14 -11.66
C ASN A 97 15.89 -8.15 -12.57
N VAL A 98 14.58 -8.36 -12.78
CA VAL A 98 13.73 -7.44 -13.53
C VAL A 98 13.23 -6.34 -12.59
N ALA A 99 12.78 -6.72 -11.39
CA ALA A 99 12.22 -5.81 -10.39
C ALA A 99 13.18 -4.70 -9.95
N LYS A 100 14.48 -5.00 -9.77
CA LYS A 100 15.50 -4.01 -9.34
C LYS A 100 15.67 -2.83 -10.30
N LYS A 101 15.18 -2.93 -11.55
CA LYS A 101 15.16 -1.82 -12.51
C LYS A 101 14.11 -0.76 -12.17
N TYR A 102 13.07 -1.14 -11.43
CA TYR A 102 11.91 -0.31 -11.10
C TYR A 102 11.79 -0.03 -9.59
N ILE A 103 12.22 -0.98 -8.75
CA ILE A 103 12.29 -0.85 -7.30
C ILE A 103 13.72 -0.40 -6.94
N ASP A 104 13.96 0.90 -7.04
CA ASP A 104 15.25 1.50 -6.70
C ASP A 104 15.35 1.90 -5.22
N GLN A 105 16.53 2.37 -4.80
CA GLN A 105 16.74 2.82 -3.43
C GLN A 105 15.81 3.97 -3.04
N LYS A 106 15.43 4.84 -3.99
CA LYS A 106 14.53 5.97 -3.74
C LYS A 106 13.11 5.50 -3.46
N PHE A 107 12.63 4.50 -4.19
CA PHE A 107 11.35 3.85 -3.96
C PHE A 107 11.31 3.25 -2.55
N VAL A 108 12.32 2.45 -2.17
CA VAL A 108 12.39 1.83 -0.83
C VAL A 108 12.39 2.87 0.29
N LEU A 109 13.15 3.96 0.13
CA LEU A 109 13.15 5.07 1.09
C LEU A 109 11.78 5.76 1.17
N SER A 110 11.11 5.95 0.03
CA SER A 110 9.78 6.57 -0.02
C SER A 110 8.74 5.70 0.67
N VAL A 111 8.77 4.38 0.44
CA VAL A 111 7.92 3.41 1.16
C VAL A 111 8.19 3.47 2.66
N ARG A 112 9.46 3.43 3.09
CA ARG A 112 9.80 3.50 4.51
C ARG A 112 9.28 4.77 5.16
N HIS A 113 9.53 5.94 4.55
CA HIS A 113 9.05 7.20 5.09
C HIS A 113 7.53 7.25 5.16
N HIS A 114 6.84 6.74 4.14
CA HIS A 114 5.38 6.66 4.16
C HIS A 114 4.89 5.72 5.25
N LEU A 115 5.44 4.51 5.37
CA LEU A 115 5.04 3.53 6.40
C LEU A 115 5.27 4.06 7.82
N VAL A 116 6.38 4.74 8.09
CA VAL A 116 6.64 5.35 9.41
C VAL A 116 5.57 6.39 9.75
N LYS A 117 5.21 7.26 8.81
CA LYS A 117 4.15 8.24 9.01
C LYS A 117 2.78 7.57 9.15
N SER A 118 2.51 6.58 8.31
CA SER A 118 1.26 5.81 8.31
C SER A 118 1.09 4.98 9.58
N LEU A 119 2.15 4.53 10.25
CA LEU A 119 2.06 3.83 11.54
C LEU A 119 1.50 4.74 12.64
N SER A 120 1.86 6.03 12.63
CA SER A 120 1.31 7.02 13.57
C SER A 120 -0.15 7.39 13.31
N VAL A 121 -0.67 7.10 12.11
CA VAL A 121 -2.05 7.48 11.70
C VAL A 121 -2.99 6.26 11.67
N TYR A 122 -2.49 5.07 11.34
CA TYR A 122 -3.28 3.85 11.03
C TYR A 122 -2.95 2.65 11.94
N HIS A 123 -2.52 2.94 13.16
CA HIS A 123 -1.80 2.07 14.10
C HIS A 123 -2.18 0.56 14.11
N PRO A 124 -3.44 0.13 14.28
CA PRO A 124 -3.76 -1.30 14.30
C PRO A 124 -3.78 -1.99 12.92
N GLN A 125 -3.93 -1.25 11.82
CA GLN A 125 -4.11 -1.86 10.48
C GLN A 125 -2.83 -1.87 9.62
N VAL A 126 -1.92 -0.91 9.83
CA VAL A 126 -0.61 -0.87 9.15
C VAL A 126 0.44 -1.74 9.83
N SER A 127 0.28 -2.05 11.13
CA SER A 127 1.25 -2.86 11.88
C SER A 127 1.42 -4.29 11.33
N VAL A 128 0.33 -4.95 10.91
CA VAL A 128 0.39 -6.28 10.25
C VAL A 128 1.16 -6.21 8.94
N TRP A 129 0.94 -5.13 8.18
CA TRP A 129 1.63 -4.83 6.93
C TRP A 129 3.13 -4.60 7.12
N PHE A 130 3.45 -3.79 8.11
CA PHE A 130 4.83 -3.46 8.47
C PHE A 130 5.62 -4.72 8.82
N CYS A 131 5.06 -5.62 9.62
CA CYS A 131 5.71 -6.89 9.97
C CYS A 131 6.00 -7.76 8.74
N ARG A 132 5.04 -7.88 7.80
CA ARG A 132 5.20 -8.71 6.59
C ARG A 132 6.15 -8.11 5.56
N PHE A 133 6.09 -6.79 5.36
CA PHE A 133 6.97 -6.11 4.40
C PHE A 133 8.42 -6.01 4.92
N CYS A 134 8.62 -5.75 6.21
CA CYS A 134 9.96 -5.76 6.81
C CYS A 134 10.60 -7.14 6.77
N TRP A 135 9.81 -8.21 6.89
CA TRP A 135 10.30 -9.57 6.66
C TRP A 135 10.81 -9.75 5.22
N PHE A 136 10.07 -9.28 4.22
CA PHE A 136 10.46 -9.39 2.81
C PHE A 136 11.71 -8.56 2.46
N CYS A 137 11.85 -7.35 3.02
CA CYS A 137 13.01 -6.49 2.77
C CYS A 137 14.30 -6.91 3.50
N TRP A 138 14.24 -7.91 4.40
CA TRP A 138 15.39 -8.41 5.15
C TRP A 138 15.79 -9.86 4.75
N LEU A 139 15.24 -10.36 3.63
CA LEU A 139 15.68 -11.53 2.87
C LEU A 139 16.40 -11.09 1.58
#